data_AF-S2YWC7-F1
#
_entry.id   AF-S2YWC7-F1
#
_cell.length_a   1.000
_cell.length_b   1.000
_cell.length_c   1.000
_cell.angle_alpha   90.00
_cell.angle_beta   90.00
_cell.angle_gamma   90.00
#
_symmetry.space_group_name_H-M   'P 1'
#
loop_
_entity.id
_entity.type
_entity.pdbx_description
1 polymer ?
#
loop_
_entity_poly.entity_id
_entity_poly.type
_entity_poly.pdbx_seq_one_letter_code
_entity_poly.pdbx_strand_id
1 'polypeptide(L)'
;MKEVGIFARLFVFVVVPALCLTGCARLLGVPQGLAPEDEPYLFDRSDPDFHLAKPCEDITDAQVQEAGLRRSDADKYLVEKDGLDSCSFDANEGSILVNGAAFKLARLEEDGVPLNYQPSPEKTPSLAYSQDGETGCSIAAETPRGTVEVLYIPTFGDRIDPADACPIAETYFDLLIGEKLNEYRTN
;
A
#
# COMPACT_ATOMS: atom_id res chain seq x y z
N MET A 1 -28.91 71.40 0.04
CA MET A 1 -28.61 70.55 1.21
C MET A 1 -29.14 69.15 0.95
N LYS A 2 -28.23 68.17 1.01
CA LYS A 2 -28.40 66.72 1.17
C LYS A 2 -28.92 65.90 -0.04
N GLU A 3 -27.96 65.46 -0.84
CA GLU A 3 -27.83 64.07 -1.27
C GLU A 3 -27.87 63.11 -0.07
N VAL A 4 -28.57 61.97 -0.19
CA VAL A 4 -28.32 60.61 0.35
C VAL A 4 -29.59 59.81 -0.03
N GLY A 5 -29.59 58.63 -0.64
CA GLY A 5 -28.50 57.73 -0.97
C GLY A 5 -29.05 56.59 -1.81
N ILE A 6 -28.52 56.51 -3.02
CA ILE A 6 -28.55 55.37 -3.92
C ILE A 6 -27.74 54.25 -3.24
N PHE A 7 -28.31 53.56 -2.26
CA PHE A 7 -27.61 52.48 -1.55
C PHE A 7 -28.45 51.22 -1.32
N ALA A 8 -29.66 51.16 -1.87
CA ALA A 8 -30.56 50.02 -1.67
C ALA A 8 -30.51 48.97 -2.81
N ARG A 9 -29.60 49.06 -3.78
CA ARG A 9 -29.61 48.18 -4.98
C ARG A 9 -28.30 47.50 -5.36
N LEU A 10 -27.26 47.54 -4.53
CA LEU A 10 -25.93 47.06 -4.92
C LEU A 10 -25.30 46.02 -3.98
N PHE A 11 -26.11 45.21 -3.28
CA PHE A 11 -25.60 44.18 -2.35
C PHE A 11 -26.17 42.77 -2.59
N VAL A 12 -26.61 42.48 -3.82
CA VAL A 12 -27.06 41.11 -4.19
C VAL A 12 -26.12 40.44 -5.21
N PHE A 13 -25.09 41.14 -5.71
CA PHE A 13 -24.31 40.67 -6.87
C PHE A 13 -22.87 40.22 -6.61
N VAL A 14 -22.45 39.98 -5.35
CA VAL A 14 -21.04 39.60 -5.09
C VAL A 14 -20.88 38.27 -4.33
N VAL A 15 -21.95 37.64 -3.83
CA VAL A 15 -21.82 36.40 -3.03
C VAL A 15 -21.98 35.12 -3.86
N VAL A 16 -22.31 35.22 -5.16
CA VAL A 16 -22.56 34.06 -6.04
C VAL A 16 -21.61 33.99 -7.25
N PRO A 17 -20.27 34.11 -7.07
CA PRO A 17 -19.38 33.37 -7.98
C PRO A 17 -18.48 32.36 -7.27
N ALA A 18 -18.29 32.46 -5.94
CA ALA A 18 -17.39 31.57 -5.22
C ALA A 18 -17.97 30.15 -5.02
N LEU A 19 -19.29 30.03 -4.90
CA LEU A 19 -19.98 28.73 -4.75
C LEU A 19 -20.15 27.96 -6.07
N CYS A 20 -19.90 28.60 -7.22
CA CYS A 20 -19.95 27.93 -8.52
C CYS A 20 -18.58 27.34 -8.93
N LEU A 21 -17.47 27.79 -8.33
CA LEU A 21 -16.14 27.26 -8.66
C LEU A 21 -15.86 25.91 -8.00
N THR A 22 -16.47 25.61 -6.84
CA THR A 22 -16.35 24.27 -6.23
C THR A 22 -17.21 23.22 -6.93
N GLY A 23 -18.29 23.64 -7.61
CA GLY A 23 -19.21 22.74 -8.33
C GLY A 23 -18.77 22.37 -9.75
N CYS A 24 -18.01 23.22 -10.44
CA CYS A 24 -17.58 22.96 -11.82
C CYS A 24 -16.43 21.94 -11.93
N ALA A 25 -15.63 21.72 -10.89
CA ALA A 25 -14.55 20.72 -10.92
C ALA A 25 -15.09 19.28 -11.03
N ARG A 26 -16.25 19.00 -10.41
CA ARG A 26 -16.94 17.69 -10.51
C ARG A 26 -17.46 17.37 -11.92
N LEU A 27 -17.72 18.40 -12.74
CA LEU A 27 -18.22 18.26 -14.12
C LEU A 27 -17.10 18.18 -15.16
N LEU A 28 -15.85 18.51 -14.79
CA LEU A 28 -14.70 18.58 -15.70
C LEU A 28 -13.77 17.36 -15.60
N GLY A 29 -14.13 16.33 -14.83
CA GLY A 29 -13.35 15.09 -14.76
C GLY A 29 -11.96 15.27 -14.13
N VAL A 30 -11.76 16.32 -13.32
CA VAL A 30 -10.53 16.47 -12.54
C VAL A 30 -10.50 15.33 -11.51
N PRO A 31 -9.44 14.51 -11.46
CA PRO A 31 -9.28 13.52 -10.41
C PRO A 31 -9.45 14.23 -9.06
N GLN A 32 -10.49 13.86 -8.30
CA GLN A 32 -10.59 14.35 -6.94
C GLN A 32 -9.51 13.61 -6.16
N GLY A 33 -8.58 14.36 -5.57
CA GLY A 33 -7.56 13.83 -4.68
C GLY A 33 -8.13 13.05 -3.52
N LEU A 34 -7.25 12.38 -2.79
CA LEU A 34 -7.63 11.55 -1.66
C LEU A 34 -8.44 12.34 -0.62
N ALA A 35 -9.47 11.72 -0.05
CA ALA A 35 -10.24 12.35 1.01
C ALA A 35 -9.37 12.52 2.28
N PRO A 36 -9.49 13.63 3.04
CA PRO A 36 -8.66 13.86 4.22
C PRO A 36 -8.71 12.73 5.27
N GLU A 37 -9.86 12.08 5.41
CA GLU A 37 -10.06 10.92 6.29
C GLU A 37 -9.26 9.68 5.87
N ASP A 38 -8.96 9.54 4.58
CA ASP A 38 -8.23 8.41 4.02
C ASP A 38 -6.72 8.67 3.97
N GLU A 39 -6.29 9.93 4.07
CA GLU A 39 -4.88 10.35 4.01
C GLU A 39 -3.94 9.58 4.96
N PRO A 40 -4.32 9.23 6.20
CA PRO A 40 -3.45 8.44 7.07
C PRO A 40 -3.25 7.00 6.61
N TYR A 41 -4.18 6.47 5.82
CA TYR A 41 -4.29 5.03 5.52
C TYR A 41 -3.97 4.68 4.08
N LEU A 42 -4.17 5.60 3.14
CA LEU A 42 -4.04 5.36 1.71
C LEU A 42 -3.06 6.35 1.07
N PHE A 43 -2.50 5.95 -0.06
CA PHE A 43 -1.75 6.84 -0.94
C PHE A 43 -2.70 7.58 -1.88
N ASP A 44 -2.41 8.85 -2.19
CA ASP A 44 -3.18 9.58 -3.20
C ASP A 44 -2.81 9.11 -4.59
N ARG A 45 -3.64 8.23 -5.13
CA ARG A 45 -3.44 7.62 -6.46
C ARG A 45 -3.76 8.56 -7.61
N SER A 46 -4.34 9.72 -7.32
CA SER A 46 -4.56 10.77 -8.31
C SER A 46 -3.34 11.67 -8.50
N ASP A 47 -2.34 11.57 -7.60
CA ASP A 47 -1.06 12.24 -7.73
C ASP A 47 -0.34 11.73 -8.99
N PRO A 48 0.01 12.62 -9.95
CA PRO A 48 0.71 12.22 -11.17
C PRO A 48 2.10 11.62 -10.90
N ASP A 49 2.70 11.91 -9.75
CA ASP A 49 3.99 11.36 -9.35
C ASP A 49 3.84 10.01 -8.62
N PHE A 50 2.60 9.59 -8.31
CA PHE A 50 2.36 8.29 -7.70
C PHE A 50 2.47 7.16 -8.74
N HIS A 51 3.38 6.24 -8.48
CA HIS A 51 3.52 5.00 -9.22
C HIS A 51 3.52 3.83 -8.26
N LEU A 52 2.54 2.93 -8.37
CA LEU A 52 2.49 1.72 -7.54
C LEU A 52 3.77 0.90 -7.72
N ALA A 53 4.33 0.39 -6.62
CA ALA A 53 5.38 -0.62 -6.66
C ALA A 53 4.84 -1.92 -7.29
N LYS A 54 5.59 -2.53 -8.20
CA LYS A 54 5.16 -3.70 -8.98
C LYS A 54 6.06 -4.91 -8.79
N PRO A 55 6.13 -5.47 -7.58
CA PRO A 55 7.01 -6.60 -7.30
C PRO A 55 6.76 -7.80 -8.22
N CYS A 56 5.55 -8.01 -8.73
CA CYS A 56 5.26 -9.15 -9.60
C CYS A 56 5.97 -9.06 -10.96
N GLU A 57 6.13 -7.84 -11.47
CA GLU A 57 6.88 -7.55 -12.71
C GLU A 57 8.39 -7.48 -12.43
N ASP A 58 8.79 -7.00 -11.26
CA ASP A 58 10.18 -6.76 -10.90
C ASP A 58 10.91 -8.02 -10.42
N ILE A 59 10.21 -8.99 -9.81
CA ILE A 59 10.79 -10.25 -9.35
C ILE A 59 11.09 -11.16 -10.54
N THR A 60 12.38 -11.38 -10.75
CA THR A 60 12.89 -12.18 -11.88
C THR A 60 12.83 -13.68 -11.59
N ASP A 61 12.73 -14.49 -12.64
CA ASP A 61 12.79 -15.95 -12.50
C ASP A 61 14.11 -16.45 -11.90
N ALA A 62 15.21 -15.70 -12.09
CA ALA A 62 16.49 -15.99 -11.48
C ALA A 62 16.44 -15.86 -9.95
N GLN A 63 15.84 -14.77 -9.43
CA GLN A 63 15.62 -14.59 -7.99
C GLN A 63 14.70 -15.67 -7.41
N VAL A 64 13.63 -16.01 -8.12
CA VAL A 64 12.70 -17.08 -7.70
C VAL A 64 13.45 -18.42 -7.58
N GLN A 65 14.28 -18.75 -8.57
CA GLN A 65 15.06 -19.99 -8.55
C GLN A 65 16.15 -19.98 -7.45
N GLU A 66 16.85 -18.86 -7.26
CA GLU A 66 17.87 -18.70 -6.23
C GLU A 66 17.27 -18.81 -4.82
N ALA A 67 16.08 -18.27 -4.62
CA ALA A 67 15.31 -18.39 -3.38
C ALA A 67 14.71 -19.80 -3.15
N GLY A 68 14.92 -20.74 -4.09
CA GLY A 68 14.36 -22.09 -4.03
C GLY A 68 12.84 -22.15 -4.14
N LEU A 69 12.24 -21.12 -4.76
CA LEU A 69 10.80 -20.95 -4.92
C LEU A 69 10.34 -21.45 -6.28
N ARG A 70 9.02 -21.66 -6.39
CA ARG A 70 8.32 -21.87 -7.66
C ARG A 70 7.15 -20.90 -7.73
N ARG A 71 6.90 -20.30 -8.90
CA ARG A 71 5.67 -19.51 -9.09
C ARG A 71 4.46 -20.40 -8.82
N SER A 72 3.53 -19.92 -8.01
CA SER A 72 2.37 -20.72 -7.61
C SER A 72 1.30 -20.68 -8.69
N ASP A 73 0.66 -21.81 -8.93
CA ASP A 73 -0.57 -21.86 -9.74
C ASP A 73 -1.74 -21.13 -9.06
N ALA A 74 -1.59 -20.73 -7.79
CA ALA A 74 -2.57 -19.99 -7.03
C ALA A 74 -2.75 -18.54 -7.51
N ASP A 75 -1.78 -18.00 -8.26
CA ASP A 75 -1.85 -16.64 -8.82
C ASP A 75 -3.13 -16.39 -9.62
N LYS A 76 -3.64 -17.42 -10.31
CA LYS A 76 -4.89 -17.34 -11.08
C LYS A 76 -6.15 -17.08 -10.23
N TYR A 77 -6.05 -17.24 -8.92
CA TYR A 77 -7.12 -16.98 -7.97
C TYR A 77 -6.94 -15.67 -7.21
N LEU A 78 -5.81 -14.98 -7.38
CA LEU A 78 -5.62 -13.64 -6.84
C LEU A 78 -6.55 -12.68 -7.60
N VAL A 79 -7.38 -11.97 -6.85
CA VAL A 79 -8.31 -11.00 -7.44
C VAL A 79 -7.52 -9.75 -7.78
N GLU A 80 -7.42 -9.42 -9.07
CA GLU A 80 -6.93 -8.12 -9.50
C GLU A 80 -7.78 -7.03 -8.85
N LYS A 81 -7.16 -6.29 -7.94
CA LYS A 81 -7.80 -5.18 -7.24
C LYS A 81 -7.01 -3.92 -7.56
N ASP A 82 -7.76 -2.88 -7.90
CA ASP A 82 -7.17 -1.59 -8.20
C ASP A 82 -6.35 -1.06 -7.00
N GLY A 83 -5.08 -0.71 -7.23
CA GLY A 83 -4.14 -0.33 -6.17
C GLY A 83 -3.43 -1.49 -5.45
N LEU A 84 -3.46 -2.70 -6.01
CA LEU A 84 -2.78 -3.88 -5.49
C LEU A 84 -2.12 -4.67 -6.64
N ASP A 85 -0.84 -5.00 -6.47
CA ASP A 85 -0.06 -5.92 -7.32
C ASP A 85 0.34 -7.12 -6.45
N SER A 86 -0.07 -8.33 -6.80
CA SER A 86 0.08 -9.52 -5.96
C SER A 86 0.55 -10.74 -6.74
N CYS A 87 1.59 -11.42 -6.26
CA CYS A 87 2.04 -12.71 -6.78
C CYS A 87 2.39 -13.66 -5.65
N SER A 88 2.29 -14.95 -5.91
CA SER A 88 2.50 -15.99 -4.93
C SER A 88 3.48 -17.05 -5.42
N PHE A 89 4.21 -17.61 -4.46
CA PHE A 89 5.24 -18.60 -4.69
C PHE A 89 5.10 -19.76 -3.72
N ASP A 90 5.33 -20.97 -4.23
CA ASP A 90 5.41 -22.16 -3.42
C ASP A 90 6.85 -22.31 -2.91
N ALA A 91 7.00 -22.35 -1.58
CA ALA A 91 8.24 -22.73 -0.91
C ALA A 91 8.18 -24.22 -0.53
N ASN A 92 9.33 -24.79 -0.14
CA ASN A 92 9.37 -26.20 0.28
C ASN A 92 8.52 -26.47 1.54
N GLU A 93 8.47 -25.50 2.45
CA GLU A 93 7.80 -25.63 3.75
C GLU A 93 6.71 -24.57 3.95
N GLY A 94 6.15 -24.03 2.86
CA GLY A 94 5.02 -23.11 2.96
C GLY A 94 4.73 -22.38 1.65
N SER A 95 4.04 -21.25 1.78
CA SER A 95 3.71 -20.36 0.69
C SER A 95 4.17 -18.94 0.99
N ILE A 96 4.56 -18.24 -0.06
CA ILE A 96 4.97 -16.84 -0.02
C ILE A 96 3.97 -16.04 -0.84
N LEU A 97 3.45 -14.96 -0.27
CA LEU A 97 2.67 -13.96 -0.99
C LEU A 97 3.44 -12.65 -0.95
N VAL A 98 3.62 -12.02 -2.11
CA VAL A 98 4.29 -10.73 -2.24
C VAL A 98 3.30 -9.73 -2.80
N ASN A 99 3.16 -8.58 -2.14
CA ASN A 99 2.27 -7.52 -2.57
C ASN A 99 3.00 -6.18 -2.70
N GLY A 100 2.62 -5.40 -3.71
CA GLY A 100 2.79 -3.95 -3.78
C GLY A 100 1.42 -3.30 -3.68
N ALA A 101 1.22 -2.38 -2.74
CA ALA A 101 -0.11 -1.88 -2.41
C ALA A 101 -0.17 -0.38 -2.15
N ALA A 102 -1.27 0.24 -2.56
CA ALA A 102 -1.55 1.67 -2.37
C ALA A 102 -2.17 2.01 -0.99
N PHE A 103 -1.86 1.21 0.03
CA PHE A 103 -2.17 1.50 1.43
C PHE A 103 -0.88 1.77 2.21
N LYS A 104 -0.98 2.55 3.28
CA LYS A 104 0.10 2.88 4.22
C LYS A 104 0.21 1.85 5.33
N LEU A 105 1.32 1.83 6.06
CA LEU A 105 1.51 0.92 7.20
C LEU A 105 0.43 1.11 8.27
N ALA A 106 -0.04 2.34 8.48
CA ALA A 106 -1.13 2.62 9.43
C ALA A 106 -2.41 1.83 9.11
N ARG A 107 -2.66 1.51 7.83
CA ARG A 107 -3.78 0.65 7.43
C ARG A 107 -3.56 -0.80 7.85
N LEU A 108 -2.33 -1.29 7.72
CA LEU A 108 -1.94 -2.63 8.15
C LEU A 108 -1.96 -2.78 9.68
N GLU A 109 -1.57 -1.73 10.41
CA GLU A 109 -1.65 -1.69 11.88
C GLU A 109 -3.11 -1.73 12.37
N GLU A 110 -4.05 -1.15 11.60
CA GLU A 110 -5.47 -1.16 11.90
C GLU A 110 -6.14 -2.50 11.57
N ASP A 111 -5.84 -3.07 10.40
CA ASP A 111 -6.50 -4.26 9.89
C ASP A 111 -5.87 -5.58 10.38
N GLY A 112 -4.58 -5.56 10.73
CA GLY A 112 -3.81 -6.73 11.14
C GLY A 112 -3.48 -6.78 12.64
N VAL A 113 -2.70 -7.78 13.02
CA VAL A 113 -2.19 -7.98 14.39
C VAL A 113 -0.67 -7.77 14.38
N PRO A 114 -0.16 -6.62 14.87
CA PRO A 114 1.28 -6.39 14.99
C PRO A 114 1.95 -7.47 15.85
N LEU A 115 3.07 -8.00 15.37
CA LEU A 115 3.82 -9.05 16.04
C LEU A 115 4.98 -8.47 16.85
N ASN A 116 5.40 -9.17 17.90
CA ASN A 116 6.58 -8.81 18.68
C ASN A 116 7.88 -9.23 17.94
N TYR A 117 8.05 -8.71 16.74
CA TYR A 117 9.21 -8.89 15.88
C TYR A 117 9.58 -7.55 15.27
N GLN A 118 10.85 -7.18 15.32
CA GLN A 118 11.33 -5.92 14.74
C GLN A 118 12.07 -6.22 13.43
N PRO A 119 11.52 -5.85 12.26
CA PRO A 119 12.26 -5.97 11.01
C PRO A 119 13.56 -5.16 11.06
N SER A 120 14.53 -5.57 10.23
CA SER A 120 15.81 -4.89 10.09
C SER A 120 15.63 -3.37 9.89
N PRO A 121 16.44 -2.53 10.57
CA PRO A 121 16.33 -1.07 10.47
C PRO A 121 16.42 -0.51 9.05
N GLU A 122 17.11 -1.21 8.13
CA GLU A 122 17.23 -0.83 6.72
C GLU A 122 15.88 -0.81 5.99
N LYS A 123 14.88 -1.53 6.51
CA LYS A 123 13.51 -1.59 5.99
C LYS A 123 12.60 -0.47 6.52
N THR A 124 13.08 0.36 7.45
CA THR A 124 12.28 1.43 8.06
C THR A 124 11.79 2.47 7.05
N PRO A 125 10.53 2.94 7.12
CA PRO A 125 9.48 2.47 8.05
C PRO A 125 8.96 1.08 7.65
N SER A 126 8.84 0.19 8.65
CA SER A 126 8.46 -1.20 8.45
C SER A 126 7.59 -1.72 9.60
N LEU A 127 6.83 -2.78 9.30
CA LEU A 127 5.94 -3.46 10.23
C LEU A 127 6.06 -4.98 10.05
N ALA A 128 6.13 -5.71 11.16
CA ALA A 128 5.87 -7.15 11.17
C ALA A 128 4.48 -7.39 11.76
N TYR A 129 3.63 -8.11 11.03
CA TYR A 129 2.26 -8.35 11.45
C TYR A 129 1.74 -9.71 10.95
N SER A 130 0.70 -10.23 11.60
CA SER A 130 -0.11 -11.34 11.09
C SER A 130 -1.49 -10.80 10.71
N GLN A 131 -2.12 -11.36 9.67
CA GLN A 131 -3.43 -10.89 9.21
C GLN A 131 -4.54 -11.16 10.23
N ASP A 132 -4.46 -12.27 10.97
CA ASP A 132 -5.46 -12.72 11.94
C ASP A 132 -4.88 -12.93 13.35
N GLY A 133 -3.56 -12.83 13.50
CA GLY A 133 -2.85 -13.10 14.76
C GLY A 133 -2.59 -14.59 15.01
N GLU A 134 -2.95 -15.47 14.07
CA GLU A 134 -2.82 -16.92 14.19
C GLU A 134 -1.98 -17.53 13.06
N THR A 135 -1.97 -16.90 11.89
CA THR A 135 -1.41 -17.45 10.66
C THR A 135 -0.25 -16.61 10.15
N GLY A 136 0.91 -17.25 10.01
CA GLY A 136 2.07 -16.72 9.29
C GLY A 136 2.61 -15.38 9.80
N CYS A 137 3.53 -14.80 9.05
CA CYS A 137 4.03 -13.44 9.29
C CYS A 137 4.22 -12.69 7.98
N SER A 138 3.78 -11.44 7.98
CA SER A 138 4.03 -10.45 6.95
C SER A 138 5.10 -9.47 7.41
N ILE A 139 6.09 -9.22 6.56
CA ILE A 139 7.02 -8.10 6.68
C ILE A 139 6.62 -7.06 5.64
N ALA A 140 6.24 -5.88 6.09
CA ALA A 140 5.86 -4.75 5.25
C ALA A 140 6.85 -3.59 5.40
N ALA A 141 7.10 -2.87 4.31
CA ALA A 141 7.87 -1.63 4.30
C ALA A 141 7.14 -0.57 3.49
N GLU A 142 7.02 0.64 4.06
CA GLU A 142 6.43 1.77 3.34
C GLU A 142 7.45 2.43 2.42
N THR A 143 6.99 2.83 1.24
CA THR A 143 7.72 3.64 0.28
C THR A 143 6.81 4.75 -0.25
N PRO A 144 7.34 5.80 -0.90
CA PRO A 144 6.51 6.78 -1.62
C PRO A 144 5.60 6.15 -2.68
N ARG A 145 5.97 4.96 -3.19
CA ARG A 145 5.28 4.19 -4.22
C ARG A 145 4.26 3.19 -3.69
N GLY A 146 3.94 3.26 -2.40
CA GLY A 146 3.07 2.32 -1.71
C GLY A 146 3.82 1.47 -0.69
N THR A 147 3.08 0.57 -0.07
CA THR A 147 3.64 -0.45 0.82
C THR A 147 3.99 -1.69 0.02
N VAL A 148 5.20 -2.21 0.21
CA VAL A 148 5.59 -3.54 -0.26
C VAL A 148 5.59 -4.50 0.91
N GLU A 149 5.06 -5.71 0.73
CA GLU A 149 4.99 -6.71 1.78
C GLU A 149 5.28 -8.12 1.27
N VAL A 150 5.88 -8.92 2.15
CA VAL A 150 6.10 -10.36 1.94
C VAL A 150 5.50 -11.11 3.13
N LEU A 151 4.52 -11.95 2.84
CA LEU A 151 3.86 -12.85 3.76
C LEU A 151 4.41 -14.27 3.57
N TYR A 152 4.84 -14.90 4.66
CA TYR A 152 5.11 -16.33 4.70
C TYR A 152 4.03 -17.04 5.53
N ILE A 153 3.43 -18.06 4.92
CA ILE A 153 2.49 -18.97 5.58
C ILE A 153 3.11 -20.38 5.57
N PRO A 154 3.36 -20.98 6.75
CA PRO A 154 3.88 -22.34 6.84
C PRO A 154 2.89 -23.37 6.30
N THR A 155 3.38 -24.57 5.95
CA THR A 155 2.53 -25.64 5.43
C THR A 155 1.48 -26.09 6.46
N PHE A 156 0.28 -26.45 5.99
CA PHE A 156 -0.80 -26.96 6.83
C PHE A 156 -0.34 -28.14 7.70
N GLY A 157 -0.19 -27.90 9.00
CA GLY A 157 0.26 -28.89 9.99
C GLY A 157 1.38 -28.39 10.90
N ASP A 158 2.19 -27.45 10.41
CA ASP A 158 3.26 -26.82 11.19
C ASP A 158 2.69 -25.62 11.95
N ARG A 159 2.28 -25.87 13.20
CA ARG A 159 1.86 -24.81 14.11
C ARG A 159 3.09 -24.15 14.72
N ILE A 160 3.62 -23.18 14.02
CA ILE A 160 4.58 -22.21 14.57
C ILE A 160 3.84 -20.98 15.06
N ASP A 161 4.38 -20.30 16.07
CA ASP A 161 3.89 -18.98 16.44
C ASP A 161 4.09 -18.02 15.25
N PRO A 162 3.13 -17.16 14.91
CA PRO A 162 3.30 -16.12 13.89
C PRO A 162 4.61 -15.34 14.03
N ALA A 163 5.02 -14.97 15.24
CA ALA A 163 6.27 -14.24 15.45
C ALA A 163 7.51 -15.07 15.06
N ASP A 164 7.47 -16.39 15.23
CA ASP A 164 8.54 -17.32 14.83
C ASP A 164 8.62 -17.49 13.30
N ALA A 165 7.55 -17.14 12.56
CA ALA A 165 7.53 -17.14 11.10
C ALA A 165 8.23 -15.90 10.49
N CYS A 166 8.38 -14.82 11.26
CA CYS A 166 8.89 -13.54 10.76
C CYS A 166 10.34 -13.57 10.24
N PRO A 167 11.30 -14.30 10.85
CA PRO A 167 12.64 -14.43 10.28
C PRO A 167 12.64 -15.03 8.87
N ILE A 168 11.72 -15.96 8.59
CA ILE A 168 11.57 -16.59 7.27
C ILE A 168 10.94 -15.59 6.30
N ALA A 169 9.87 -14.91 6.71
CA ALA A 169 9.25 -13.86 5.92
C ALA A 169 10.25 -12.74 5.57
N GLU A 170 11.10 -12.33 6.52
CA GLU A 170 12.13 -11.31 6.31
C GLU A 170 13.23 -11.79 5.36
N THR A 171 13.63 -13.06 5.45
CA THR A 171 14.58 -13.66 4.50
C THR A 171 14.05 -13.59 3.07
N TYR A 172 12.78 -13.93 2.86
CA TYR A 172 12.16 -13.82 1.54
C TYR A 172 11.93 -12.37 1.11
N PHE A 173 11.64 -11.47 2.04
CA PHE A 173 11.62 -10.04 1.76
C PHE A 173 12.97 -9.57 1.20
N ASP A 174 14.08 -9.95 1.83
CA ASP A 174 15.41 -9.55 1.38
C ASP A 174 15.77 -10.12 0.01
N LEU A 175 15.43 -11.38 -0.25
CA LEU A 175 15.70 -12.05 -1.53
C LEU A 175 14.85 -11.50 -2.70
N LEU A 176 13.58 -11.18 -2.44
CA LEU A 176 12.63 -10.82 -3.50
C LEU A 176 12.50 -9.31 -3.69
N ILE A 177 12.57 -8.54 -2.60
CA ILE A 177 12.30 -7.10 -2.58
C ILE A 177 13.54 -6.29 -2.16
N GLY A 178 14.48 -6.87 -1.40
CA GLY A 178 15.58 -6.14 -0.76
C GLY A 178 16.37 -5.21 -1.70
N GLU A 179 16.77 -5.70 -2.87
CA GLU A 179 17.48 -4.88 -3.87
C GLU A 179 16.61 -3.75 -4.44
N LYS A 180 15.32 -4.01 -4.65
CA LYS A 180 14.34 -3.06 -5.21
C LYS A 180 13.83 -2.04 -4.22
N LEU A 181 13.91 -2.31 -2.92
CA LEU A 181 13.38 -1.44 -1.88
C LEU A 181 13.95 -0.01 -1.97
N ASN A 182 15.24 0.13 -2.26
CA ASN A 182 15.85 1.45 -2.42
C ASN A 182 15.36 2.15 -3.69
N GLU A 183 15.18 1.43 -4.79
CA GLU A 183 14.62 2.00 -6.02
C GLU A 183 13.20 2.53 -5.80
N TYR A 184 12.36 1.79 -5.07
CA TYR A 184 11.00 2.22 -4.72
C TYR A 184 10.94 3.43 -3.78
N ARG A 185 12.04 3.72 -3.07
CA ARG A 185 12.14 4.87 -2.17
C ARG A 185 12.62 6.14 -2.86
N THR A 186 13.35 6.02 -3.96
CA THR A 186 14.03 7.15 -4.61
C THR A 186 13.38 7.59 -5.92
N ASN A 187 12.63 6.70 -6.57
CA ASN A 187 11.95 6.93 -7.85
C ASN A 187 10.45 6.70 -7.69
#